data_AF-A0AAN9DL81-F1
#
_entry.id   AF-A0AAN9DL81-F1
#
_cell.length_a   1.000
_cell.length_b   1.000
_cell.length_c   1.000
_cell.angle_alpha   90.00
_cell.angle_beta   90.00
_cell.angle_gamma   90.00
#
_symmetry.space_group_name_H-M   'P 1'
#
loop_
_entity.id
_entity.type
_entity.pdbx_description
1 polymer ?
#
loop_
_entity_poly.entity_id
_entity_poly.type
_entity_poly.pdbx_seq_one_letter_code
_entity_poly.pdbx_strand_id
1 'polypeptide(L)'
;MASPQHQHLLYHNSEASCESSGDGAVSVRISSTKPHKQQRGSLGASAMCSIIGGSKHCKYSISSSCSSAESTIRKSVIKGLRSQRKMPQLFERSAGHFWNPKFDSNILEEACRERCFPQTQRRFRCVLFYMAAASLLWGLFFIANANRCEQTAFLLPTASFLLLCSVLFVFTFTRFYTHCYNQASLLLIVVTFALTLAPQIQTSGFSDFNVPPLKDEDDAGDFSGADDKNMTFEATRSGDPVAPCLSPVGTFSLGMEVLSLLYSFLHVRLYASLLLGLLYSVLFETLGWMHLIQANGWSNSTEEHLETLYWLIPGRAILHVCAHIIGIHLFIMSEVRSRSTFLKVGQAIMHGKDLEVEKALKERMIHSVMPRRVADELMKQGDDDNDNSVKRYSTGAAIAGASSPKSTKRKKTSIPRGQIIFRPFNMKRMEPVSILFADIVGFTKMSANKSAHALVGLLNDLFGRFDHLCELTCCEKISTLGDCYYCVAGCPEPREDHAYCCVEMGLGMIQAIEQFCQEKKEMVNMRVGVHTGTVLCGILGMKRFKFDVWSNDVNLANLMEQLGVAGKVHLSEATDKFLDDRYLREDGRVTERIGPSVVADQLKGKIFQMFC
;
A
#
# COMPACT_ATOMS: atom_id res chain seq x y z
N MET A 1 -20.41 12.41 38.17
CA MET A 1 -21.45 11.78 37.34
C MET A 1 -20.75 10.87 36.35
N ALA A 2 -21.01 9.57 36.42
CA ALA A 2 -20.26 8.54 35.72
C ALA A 2 -20.77 8.33 34.29
N SER A 3 -19.84 8.35 33.34
CA SER A 3 -20.05 7.93 31.94
C SER A 3 -20.04 6.39 31.85
N PRO A 4 -20.91 5.74 31.06
CA PRO A 4 -20.89 4.30 30.90
C PRO A 4 -19.81 3.87 29.89
N GLN A 5 -19.14 2.75 30.19
CA GLN A 5 -18.24 2.03 29.31
C GLN A 5 -19.05 1.26 28.25
N HIS A 6 -18.74 1.45 26.97
CA HIS A 6 -19.24 0.58 25.89
C HIS A 6 -18.24 -0.55 25.64
N GLN A 7 -18.67 -1.78 25.95
CA GLN A 7 -18.05 -3.03 25.48
C GLN A 7 -18.30 -3.17 23.98
N HIS A 8 -17.22 -3.26 23.20
CA HIS A 8 -17.28 -3.64 21.79
C HIS A 8 -17.45 -5.17 21.67
N LEU A 9 -18.68 -5.62 21.46
CA LEU A 9 -19.01 -6.96 21.00
C LEU A 9 -19.09 -6.92 19.47
N LEU A 10 -18.13 -7.55 18.80
CA LEU A 10 -18.14 -7.76 17.35
C LEU A 10 -19.32 -8.67 16.99
N TYR A 11 -20.32 -8.12 16.29
CA TYR A 11 -21.32 -8.94 15.59
C TYR A 11 -21.13 -8.80 14.08
N HIS A 12 -21.01 -9.96 13.44
CA HIS A 12 -20.90 -10.15 12.00
C HIS A 12 -22.23 -9.79 11.33
N ASN A 13 -22.14 -9.07 10.21
CA ASN A 13 -23.20 -8.74 9.24
C ASN A 13 -24.02 -7.47 9.55
N SER A 14 -23.54 -6.33 9.05
CA SER A 14 -24.31 -5.10 8.84
C SER A 14 -23.92 -4.53 7.49
N GLU A 15 -24.87 -4.38 6.56
CA GLU A 15 -24.65 -3.67 5.30
C GLU A 15 -24.79 -2.17 5.55
N ALA A 16 -23.83 -1.38 5.04
CA ALA A 16 -23.86 0.08 5.06
C ALA A 16 -23.77 0.59 3.62
N SER A 17 -24.70 1.47 3.23
CA SER A 17 -24.63 2.20 1.96
C SER A 17 -24.54 3.70 2.26
N CYS A 18 -23.81 4.42 1.40
CA CYS A 18 -23.65 5.87 1.47
C CYS A 18 -24.31 6.50 0.25
N GLU A 19 -25.26 7.41 0.45
CA GLU A 19 -25.74 8.31 -0.60
C GLU A 19 -25.17 9.71 -0.38
N SER A 20 -24.57 10.27 -1.43
CA SER A 20 -24.14 11.66 -1.46
C SER A 20 -25.28 12.50 -2.02
N SER A 21 -25.99 13.21 -1.14
CA SER A 21 -26.78 14.37 -1.57
C SER A 21 -25.91 15.61 -1.38
N GLY A 22 -25.91 16.47 -2.39
CA GLY A 22 -24.92 17.53 -2.64
C GLY A 22 -24.90 18.71 -1.66
N ASP A 23 -25.17 18.48 -0.39
CA ASP A 23 -25.12 19.51 0.65
C ASP A 23 -24.35 18.99 1.87
N GLY A 24 -23.03 18.80 1.70
CA GLY A 24 -21.98 18.78 2.74
C GLY A 24 -22.07 17.81 3.93
N ALA A 25 -23.17 17.08 4.13
CA ALA A 25 -23.41 16.25 5.30
C ALA A 25 -23.56 14.78 4.90
N VAL A 26 -22.62 13.94 5.34
CA VAL A 26 -22.69 12.48 5.19
C VAL A 26 -23.54 11.93 6.34
N SER A 27 -24.71 11.38 6.03
CA SER A 27 -25.53 10.65 7.01
C SER A 27 -25.51 9.16 6.71
N VAL A 28 -25.26 8.34 7.75
CA VAL A 28 -25.25 6.87 7.66
C VAL A 28 -26.56 6.35 8.26
N ARG A 29 -27.37 5.66 7.45
CA ARG A 29 -28.62 5.05 7.90
C ARG A 29 -28.44 3.53 8.00
N ILE A 30 -28.66 2.97 9.19
CA ILE A 30 -28.62 1.52 9.43
C ILE A 30 -30.06 1.00 9.46
N SER A 31 -30.44 0.17 8.48
CA SER A 31 -31.75 -0.49 8.44
C SER A 31 -31.62 -1.96 8.85
N SER A 32 -32.40 -2.37 9.84
CA SER A 32 -32.50 -3.77 10.30
C SER A 32 -33.68 -4.48 9.63
N THR A 33 -33.42 -5.57 8.92
CA THR A 33 -34.45 -6.45 8.36
C THR A 33 -35.06 -7.33 9.45
N LYS A 34 -36.36 -7.16 9.73
CA LYS A 34 -37.14 -8.03 10.65
C LYS A 34 -37.33 -9.44 10.05
N PRO A 35 -37.32 -10.52 10.85
CA PRO A 35 -37.79 -11.82 10.38
C PRO A 35 -39.30 -12.00 10.59
N HIS A 36 -39.91 -12.71 9.64
CA HIS A 36 -41.33 -13.07 9.53
C HIS A 36 -41.83 -14.02 10.63
N LYS A 37 -43.11 -13.87 11.00
CA LYS A 37 -43.93 -14.80 11.81
C LYS A 37 -44.53 -15.94 10.98
N GLN A 38 -44.45 -17.17 11.48
CA GLN A 38 -45.42 -18.29 11.37
C GLN A 38 -44.86 -19.50 12.17
N GLN A 39 -45.58 -20.49 12.70
CA GLN A 39 -46.84 -20.60 13.44
C GLN A 39 -46.79 -21.99 14.12
N ARG A 40 -47.23 -22.10 15.39
CA ARG A 40 -47.75 -23.27 16.15
C ARG A 40 -47.06 -24.66 16.13
N GLY A 41 -46.81 -25.20 17.33
CA GLY A 41 -46.71 -26.64 17.60
C GLY A 41 -46.39 -26.92 19.08
N SER A 42 -47.31 -27.60 19.78
CA SER A 42 -47.31 -27.91 21.22
C SER A 42 -46.61 -29.25 21.53
N LEU A 43 -45.99 -29.38 22.72
CA LEU A 43 -46.05 -30.53 23.67
C LEU A 43 -44.73 -30.72 24.46
N GLY A 44 -44.86 -31.03 25.76
CA GLY A 44 -43.90 -31.91 26.45
C GLY A 44 -43.28 -31.38 27.74
N ALA A 45 -43.76 -31.90 28.88
CA ALA A 45 -43.35 -31.61 30.25
C ALA A 45 -41.90 -32.03 30.61
N SER A 46 -41.32 -31.37 31.62
CA SER A 46 -41.05 -31.96 32.96
C SER A 46 -39.75 -31.47 33.63
N ALA A 47 -39.84 -31.38 34.97
CA ALA A 47 -38.81 -31.50 36.00
C ALA A 47 -37.99 -30.27 36.46
N MET A 48 -38.23 -29.96 37.74
CA MET A 48 -37.45 -29.12 38.66
C MET A 48 -36.06 -29.72 38.95
N CYS A 49 -35.04 -28.89 39.23
CA CYS A 49 -34.40 -28.77 40.56
C CYS A 49 -33.14 -27.85 40.52
N SER A 50 -33.28 -26.66 41.08
CA SER A 50 -32.59 -26.18 42.29
C SER A 50 -31.04 -26.20 42.47
N ILE A 51 -30.50 -24.96 42.59
CA ILE A 51 -29.61 -24.42 43.66
C ILE A 51 -28.11 -24.83 43.64
N ILE A 52 -27.20 -23.85 43.49
CA ILE A 52 -26.31 -23.25 44.54
C ILE A 52 -25.25 -22.35 43.86
N GLY A 53 -25.37 -21.03 44.11
CA GLY A 53 -24.37 -20.16 44.74
C GLY A 53 -22.97 -19.96 44.14
N GLY A 54 -22.54 -18.69 44.08
CA GLY A 54 -21.11 -18.36 44.22
C GLY A 54 -20.59 -17.21 43.39
N SER A 55 -20.64 -16.02 43.96
CA SER A 55 -20.10 -14.76 43.43
C SER A 55 -18.56 -14.65 43.48
N LYS A 56 -18.01 -13.77 42.61
CA LYS A 56 -16.86 -12.84 42.77
C LYS A 56 -15.55 -13.12 41.98
N HIS A 57 -15.27 -12.14 41.12
CA HIS A 57 -14.02 -11.40 40.91
C HIS A 57 -12.69 -12.11 40.60
N CYS A 58 -12.05 -11.68 39.51
CA CYS A 58 -10.63 -11.28 39.51
C CYS A 58 -10.34 -10.37 38.29
N LYS A 59 -10.22 -9.05 38.49
CA LYS A 59 -8.96 -8.26 38.58
C LYS A 59 -8.17 -8.18 37.26
N TYR A 60 -8.31 -7.02 36.62
CA TYR A 60 -7.38 -6.48 35.63
C TYR A 60 -6.01 -6.21 36.25
N SER A 61 -4.95 -6.50 35.50
CA SER A 61 -3.65 -5.86 35.66
C SER A 61 -3.19 -5.36 34.29
N ILE A 62 -3.04 -4.03 34.21
CA ILE A 62 -2.41 -3.33 33.12
C ILE A 62 -0.91 -3.35 33.42
N SER A 63 -0.10 -3.80 32.47
CA SER A 63 1.34 -3.49 32.46
C SER A 63 1.74 -3.17 31.04
N SER A 64 1.98 -1.89 30.82
CA SER A 64 2.78 -1.35 29.74
C SER A 64 4.24 -1.73 29.94
N SER A 65 4.90 -2.20 28.89
CA SER A 65 6.36 -2.19 28.81
C SER A 65 6.79 -2.13 27.36
N CYS A 66 7.38 -0.99 27.02
CA CYS A 66 8.18 -0.80 25.83
C CYS A 66 9.46 -1.64 25.94
N SER A 67 9.80 -2.39 24.90
CA SER A 67 11.20 -2.73 24.64
C SER A 67 11.39 -2.90 23.14
N SER A 68 11.92 -1.84 22.52
CA SER A 68 12.67 -1.99 21.28
C SER A 68 14.04 -2.54 21.65
N ALA A 69 14.22 -3.83 21.41
CA ALA A 69 15.53 -4.43 21.22
C ALA A 69 15.46 -5.18 19.89
N GLU A 70 16.37 -4.85 18.98
CA GLU A 70 16.60 -5.61 17.76
C GLU A 70 16.69 -7.09 18.08
N SER A 71 15.79 -7.87 17.51
CA SER A 71 16.04 -9.27 17.26
C SER A 71 15.52 -9.57 15.87
N THR A 72 16.43 -10.08 15.03
CA THR A 72 16.17 -10.91 13.86
C THR A 72 14.73 -11.40 13.79
N ILE A 73 13.99 -11.00 12.75
CA ILE A 73 12.60 -11.41 12.51
C ILE A 73 12.57 -12.95 12.36
N ARG A 74 12.45 -13.66 13.48
CA ARG A 74 11.78 -14.95 13.56
C ARG A 74 10.30 -14.63 13.61
N LYS A 75 9.60 -15.00 12.53
CA LYS A 75 8.14 -15.00 12.41
C LYS A 75 7.49 -15.51 13.69
N SER A 76 6.81 -14.63 14.44
CA SER A 76 5.91 -15.07 15.51
C SER A 76 4.67 -15.68 14.86
N VAL A 77 4.58 -16.99 14.96
CA VAL A 77 3.38 -17.76 14.64
C VAL A 77 2.33 -17.37 15.67
N ILE A 78 1.42 -16.46 15.29
CA ILE A 78 0.16 -16.29 15.99
C ILE A 78 -0.61 -17.61 15.78
N LYS A 79 -0.60 -18.47 16.79
CA LYS A 79 -1.57 -19.57 16.93
C LYS A 79 -2.94 -18.96 17.25
N GLY A 80 -3.50 -18.27 16.28
CA GLY A 80 -4.95 -18.12 16.17
C GLY A 80 -5.50 -19.47 15.75
N LEU A 81 -6.61 -19.86 16.36
CA LEU A 81 -7.35 -21.10 16.13
C LEU A 81 -7.84 -21.16 14.65
N ARG A 82 -6.92 -21.36 13.71
CA ARG A 82 -7.25 -21.64 12.30
C ARG A 82 -7.74 -23.07 12.28
N SER A 83 -9.06 -23.22 12.20
CA SER A 83 -9.69 -24.41 11.63
C SER A 83 -8.82 -24.91 10.47
N GLN A 84 -8.32 -26.14 10.59
CA GLN A 84 -7.53 -26.77 9.54
C GLN A 84 -8.40 -26.88 8.28
N ARG A 85 -8.28 -25.90 7.38
CA ARG A 85 -8.85 -25.99 6.03
C ARG A 85 -7.98 -26.98 5.26
N LYS A 86 -8.57 -28.11 4.88
CA LYS A 86 -7.91 -29.30 4.28
C LYS A 86 -7.30 -29.09 2.88
N MET A 87 -7.27 -27.87 2.33
CA MET A 87 -6.80 -27.63 0.96
C MET A 87 -5.76 -26.52 0.88
N PRO A 88 -4.73 -26.67 0.01
CA PRO A 88 -3.72 -25.65 -0.18
C PRO A 88 -4.35 -24.37 -0.74
N GLN A 89 -4.03 -23.23 -0.12
CA GLN A 89 -4.50 -21.93 -0.55
C GLN A 89 -3.70 -21.49 -1.78
N LEU A 90 -4.39 -21.03 -2.82
CA LEU A 90 -3.74 -20.52 -4.04
C LEU A 90 -2.99 -19.20 -3.77
N PHE A 91 -3.48 -18.38 -2.84
CA PHE A 91 -2.78 -17.20 -2.31
C PHE A 91 -3.36 -16.76 -0.96
N GLU A 92 -2.64 -15.89 -0.25
CA GLU A 92 -2.80 -15.55 1.18
C GLU A 92 -4.19 -14.98 1.60
N ARG A 93 -5.07 -14.65 0.63
CA ARG A 93 -6.47 -14.21 0.83
C ARG A 93 -7.45 -14.81 -0.17
N SER A 94 -7.15 -15.99 -0.74
CA SER A 94 -8.07 -16.64 -1.66
C SER A 94 -9.34 -17.10 -0.92
N ALA A 95 -10.50 -16.90 -1.53
CA ALA A 95 -11.71 -17.63 -1.17
C ALA A 95 -11.35 -19.12 -1.10
N GLY A 96 -11.74 -19.83 -0.04
CA GLY A 96 -11.19 -21.15 0.33
C GLY A 96 -11.46 -22.31 -0.65
N HIS A 97 -11.84 -22.03 -1.89
CA HIS A 97 -12.09 -22.97 -2.96
C HIS A 97 -10.82 -23.15 -3.82
N PHE A 98 -10.31 -24.38 -3.91
CA PHE A 98 -9.06 -24.70 -4.62
C PHE A 98 -9.07 -24.36 -6.13
N TRP A 99 -10.25 -24.22 -6.73
CA TRP A 99 -10.42 -23.96 -8.17
C TRP A 99 -10.98 -22.57 -8.53
N ASN A 100 -11.19 -21.69 -7.55
CA ASN A 100 -11.72 -20.35 -7.81
C ASN A 100 -10.78 -19.31 -7.19
N PRO A 101 -9.83 -18.75 -7.98
CA PRO A 101 -8.83 -17.83 -7.46
C PRO A 101 -9.42 -16.44 -7.24
N LYS A 102 -10.48 -16.28 -6.44
CA LYS A 102 -11.06 -14.98 -6.08
C LYS A 102 -10.61 -14.54 -4.70
N PHE A 103 -10.65 -13.24 -4.43
CA PHE A 103 -10.56 -12.74 -3.07
C PHE A 103 -11.76 -13.22 -2.22
N ASP A 104 -11.54 -13.29 -0.92
CA ASP A 104 -12.58 -13.53 0.09
C ASP A 104 -13.59 -12.38 0.22
N SER A 105 -13.20 -11.16 -0.17
CA SER A 105 -14.04 -9.96 -0.19
C SER A 105 -14.47 -9.54 -1.61
N ASN A 106 -15.77 -9.34 -1.81
CA ASN A 106 -16.34 -8.89 -3.08
C ASN A 106 -15.88 -7.46 -3.45
N ILE A 107 -15.73 -6.59 -2.46
CA ILE A 107 -15.28 -5.20 -2.68
C ILE A 107 -13.83 -5.19 -3.16
N LEU A 108 -12.99 -6.04 -2.57
CA LEU A 108 -11.58 -6.17 -2.98
C LEU A 108 -11.44 -6.77 -4.37
N GLU A 109 -12.29 -7.74 -4.71
CA GLU A 109 -12.35 -8.34 -6.05
C GLU A 109 -12.82 -7.32 -7.10
N GLU A 110 -13.81 -6.49 -6.79
CA GLU A 110 -14.28 -5.42 -7.68
C GLU A 110 -13.20 -4.37 -7.92
N ALA A 111 -12.55 -3.88 -6.86
CA ALA A 111 -11.45 -2.94 -6.96
C ALA A 111 -10.26 -3.52 -7.74
N CYS A 112 -9.91 -4.80 -7.50
CA CYS A 112 -8.87 -5.48 -8.26
C CYS A 112 -9.24 -5.57 -9.75
N ARG A 113 -10.49 -5.94 -10.06
CA ARG A 113 -10.99 -6.04 -11.44
C ARG A 113 -10.91 -4.70 -12.15
N GLU A 114 -11.36 -3.62 -11.53
CA GLU A 114 -11.32 -2.28 -12.12
C GLU A 114 -9.88 -1.80 -12.36
N ARG A 115 -8.99 -2.01 -11.39
CA ARG A 115 -7.59 -1.57 -11.49
C ARG A 115 -6.79 -2.41 -12.50
N CYS A 116 -7.10 -3.70 -12.63
CA CYS A 116 -6.47 -4.58 -13.62
C CYS A 116 -7.11 -4.48 -15.02
N PHE A 117 -8.29 -3.87 -15.16
CA PHE A 117 -9.03 -3.80 -16.41
C PHE A 117 -8.23 -3.21 -17.60
N PRO A 118 -7.47 -2.11 -17.46
CA PRO A 118 -6.67 -1.58 -18.57
C PRO A 118 -5.61 -2.56 -19.07
N GLN A 119 -5.04 -3.37 -18.18
CA GLN A 119 -4.08 -4.41 -18.54
C GLN A 119 -4.77 -5.55 -19.29
N THR A 120 -5.95 -5.99 -18.83
CA THR A 120 -6.80 -6.98 -19.51
C THR A 120 -7.20 -6.50 -20.91
N GLN A 121 -7.64 -5.24 -21.04
CA GLN A 121 -7.98 -4.62 -22.31
C GLN A 121 -6.76 -4.51 -23.26
N ARG A 122 -5.57 -4.20 -22.74
CA ARG A 122 -4.34 -4.21 -23.54
C ARG A 122 -4.00 -5.61 -24.04
N ARG A 123 -4.10 -6.64 -23.19
CA ARG A 123 -3.90 -8.04 -23.59
C ARG A 123 -4.89 -8.45 -24.68
N PHE A 124 -6.17 -8.12 -24.53
CA PHE A 124 -7.19 -8.42 -25.54
C PHE A 124 -6.90 -7.74 -26.89
N ARG A 125 -6.44 -6.48 -26.88
CA ARG A 125 -5.96 -5.81 -28.11
C ARG A 125 -4.77 -6.52 -28.76
N CYS A 126 -3.82 -7.01 -27.97
CA CYS A 126 -2.71 -7.81 -28.50
C CYS A 126 -3.20 -9.11 -29.14
N VAL A 127 -4.22 -9.77 -28.58
CA VAL A 127 -4.85 -10.96 -29.19
C VAL A 127 -5.51 -10.61 -30.51
N LEU A 128 -6.28 -9.52 -30.56
CA LEU A 128 -6.92 -9.10 -31.81
C LEU A 128 -5.89 -8.81 -32.90
N PHE A 129 -4.77 -8.17 -32.54
CA PHE A 129 -3.66 -7.95 -33.46
C PHE A 129 -3.03 -9.27 -33.93
N TYR A 130 -2.80 -10.21 -33.01
CA TYR A 130 -2.30 -11.55 -33.34
C TYR A 130 -3.24 -12.28 -34.29
N MET A 131 -4.54 -12.29 -34.01
CA MET A 131 -5.55 -12.94 -34.85
C MET A 131 -5.70 -12.28 -36.22
N ALA A 132 -5.56 -10.95 -36.30
CA ALA A 132 -5.54 -10.23 -37.57
C ALA A 132 -4.27 -10.53 -38.39
N ALA A 133 -3.11 -10.63 -37.74
CA ALA A 133 -1.88 -11.04 -38.41
C ALA A 133 -1.95 -12.49 -38.90
N ALA A 134 -2.48 -13.40 -38.08
CA ALA A 134 -2.72 -14.79 -38.46
C ALA A 134 -3.68 -14.88 -39.65
N SER A 135 -4.78 -14.12 -39.66
CA SER A 135 -5.74 -14.14 -40.78
C SER A 135 -5.16 -13.52 -42.05
N LEU A 136 -4.29 -12.50 -41.97
CA LEU A 136 -3.53 -12.01 -43.11
C LEU A 136 -2.58 -13.07 -43.67
N LEU A 137 -1.84 -13.77 -42.81
CA LEU A 137 -0.91 -14.82 -43.23
C LEU A 137 -1.66 -15.98 -43.91
N TRP A 138 -2.78 -16.41 -43.35
CA TRP A 138 -3.65 -17.42 -43.96
C TRP A 138 -4.25 -16.93 -45.28
N GLY A 139 -4.70 -15.67 -45.34
CA GLY A 139 -5.20 -15.07 -46.59
C GLY A 139 -4.13 -15.06 -47.69
N LEU A 140 -2.90 -14.65 -47.36
CA LEU A 140 -1.77 -14.68 -48.29
C LEU A 140 -1.43 -16.12 -48.73
N PHE A 141 -1.48 -17.08 -47.81
CA PHE A 141 -1.26 -18.50 -48.11
C PHE A 141 -2.31 -19.03 -49.11
N PHE A 142 -3.59 -18.71 -48.92
CA PHE A 142 -4.66 -19.15 -49.83
C PHE A 142 -4.61 -18.43 -51.18
N ILE A 143 -4.22 -17.15 -51.22
CA ILE A 143 -4.01 -16.41 -52.48
C ILE A 143 -2.83 -17.00 -53.27
N ALA A 144 -1.71 -17.29 -52.61
CA ALA A 144 -0.54 -17.88 -53.27
C ALA A 144 -0.80 -19.30 -53.80
N ASN A 145 -1.71 -20.04 -53.14
CA ASN A 145 -2.11 -21.39 -53.52
C ASN A 145 -3.50 -21.44 -54.21
N ALA A 146 -3.88 -20.38 -54.93
CA ALA A 146 -5.20 -20.25 -55.56
C ALA A 146 -5.55 -21.40 -56.54
N ASN A 147 -4.55 -22.08 -57.10
CA ASN A 147 -4.76 -23.21 -58.01
C ASN A 147 -5.21 -24.51 -57.31
N ARG A 148 -5.05 -24.60 -55.98
CA ARG A 148 -5.37 -25.81 -55.20
C ARG A 148 -6.60 -25.65 -54.31
N CYS A 149 -7.00 -24.41 -54.02
CA CYS A 149 -8.08 -24.10 -53.09
C CYS A 149 -9.20 -23.33 -53.76
N GLU A 150 -10.44 -23.68 -53.45
CA GLU A 150 -11.59 -22.88 -53.85
C GLU A 150 -11.50 -21.50 -53.20
N GLN A 151 -11.11 -20.49 -53.99
CA GLN A 151 -10.77 -19.15 -53.52
C GLN A 151 -11.93 -18.51 -52.74
N THR A 152 -13.16 -18.73 -53.18
CA THR A 152 -14.37 -18.19 -52.56
C THR A 152 -14.67 -18.80 -51.20
N ALA A 153 -14.42 -20.11 -51.02
CA ALA A 153 -14.74 -20.82 -49.79
C ALA A 153 -13.79 -20.47 -48.62
N PHE A 154 -12.50 -20.19 -48.90
CA PHE A 154 -11.50 -19.91 -47.85
C PHE A 154 -11.16 -18.42 -47.70
N LEU A 155 -11.17 -17.64 -48.78
CA LEU A 155 -10.80 -16.22 -48.73
C LEU A 155 -11.92 -15.35 -48.14
N LEU A 156 -13.19 -15.68 -48.41
CA LEU A 156 -14.33 -14.91 -47.92
C LEU A 156 -14.47 -14.97 -46.38
N PRO A 157 -14.37 -16.15 -45.72
CA PRO A 157 -14.41 -16.22 -44.26
C PRO A 157 -13.19 -15.59 -43.59
N THR A 158 -11.99 -15.73 -44.18
CA THR A 158 -10.75 -15.13 -43.62
C THR A 158 -10.76 -13.61 -43.70
N ALA A 159 -11.23 -13.03 -44.82
CA ALA A 159 -11.41 -11.59 -44.96
C ALA A 159 -12.51 -11.05 -44.01
N SER A 160 -13.63 -11.78 -43.87
CA SER A 160 -14.69 -11.42 -42.93
C SER A 160 -14.22 -11.45 -41.47
N PHE A 161 -13.38 -12.42 -41.11
CA PHE A 161 -12.78 -12.51 -39.79
C PHE A 161 -11.77 -11.38 -39.52
N LEU A 162 -10.96 -11.01 -40.51
CA LEU A 162 -10.06 -9.85 -40.41
C LEU A 162 -10.83 -8.54 -40.20
N LEU A 163 -11.94 -8.35 -40.91
CA LEU A 163 -12.84 -7.22 -40.71
C LEU A 163 -13.41 -7.22 -39.28
N LEU A 164 -13.88 -8.38 -38.79
CA LEU A 164 -14.37 -8.53 -37.42
C LEU A 164 -13.29 -8.18 -36.39
N CYS A 165 -12.06 -8.67 -36.54
CA CYS A 165 -10.95 -8.33 -35.65
C CYS A 165 -10.67 -6.82 -35.63
N SER A 166 -10.73 -6.17 -36.79
CA SER A 166 -10.54 -4.72 -36.93
C SER A 166 -11.67 -3.92 -36.26
N VAL A 167 -12.91 -4.34 -36.44
CA VAL A 167 -14.09 -3.73 -35.79
C VAL A 167 -14.02 -3.90 -34.27
N LEU A 168 -13.72 -5.12 -33.78
CA LEU A 168 -13.54 -5.36 -32.36
C LEU A 168 -12.38 -4.56 -31.78
N PHE A 169 -11.31 -4.36 -32.54
CA PHE A 169 -10.17 -3.54 -32.13
C PHE A 169 -10.57 -2.09 -31.92
N VAL A 170 -11.31 -1.49 -32.87
CA VAL A 170 -11.86 -0.13 -32.70
C VAL A 170 -12.86 -0.09 -31.55
N PHE A 171 -13.73 -1.09 -31.42
CA PHE A 171 -14.69 -1.22 -30.33
C PHE A 171 -14.01 -1.21 -28.95
N THR A 172 -12.80 -1.77 -28.82
CA THR A 172 -12.07 -1.74 -27.55
C THR A 172 -11.77 -0.33 -27.03
N PHE A 173 -11.72 0.71 -27.88
CA PHE A 173 -11.49 2.10 -27.43
C PHE A 173 -12.77 2.78 -26.93
N THR A 174 -13.94 2.18 -27.13
CA THR A 174 -15.22 2.75 -26.71
C THR A 174 -15.49 2.53 -25.23
N ARG A 175 -16.27 3.42 -24.61
CA ARG A 175 -16.74 3.22 -23.22
C ARG A 175 -17.68 2.02 -23.10
N PHE A 176 -18.41 1.67 -24.16
CA PHE A 176 -19.32 0.52 -24.15
C PHE A 176 -18.59 -0.82 -23.94
N TYR A 177 -17.33 -0.92 -24.37
CA TYR A 177 -16.53 -2.12 -24.17
C TYR A 177 -16.36 -2.48 -22.69
N THR A 178 -16.31 -1.51 -21.76
CA THR A 178 -16.15 -1.79 -20.33
C THR A 178 -17.32 -2.60 -19.76
N HIS A 179 -18.52 -2.41 -20.30
CA HIS A 179 -19.73 -3.13 -19.88
C HIS A 179 -19.87 -4.50 -20.58
N CYS A 180 -19.42 -4.61 -21.83
CA CYS A 180 -19.67 -5.78 -22.68
C CYS A 180 -18.42 -6.61 -23.04
N TYR A 181 -17.27 -6.41 -22.39
CA TYR A 181 -16.01 -7.11 -22.76
C TYR A 181 -16.11 -8.64 -22.74
N ASN A 182 -16.87 -9.21 -21.79
CA ASN A 182 -17.11 -10.65 -21.73
C ASN A 182 -17.88 -11.15 -22.96
N GLN A 183 -18.87 -10.37 -23.42
CA GLN A 183 -19.65 -10.70 -24.62
C GLN A 183 -18.80 -10.56 -25.89
N ALA A 184 -17.96 -9.52 -25.97
CA ALA A 184 -17.02 -9.36 -27.09
C ALA A 184 -16.00 -10.51 -27.17
N SER A 185 -15.48 -10.97 -26.02
CA SER A 185 -14.59 -12.12 -25.96
C SER A 185 -15.30 -13.42 -26.36
N LEU A 186 -16.55 -13.62 -25.92
CA LEU A 186 -17.36 -14.78 -26.30
C LEU A 186 -17.66 -14.79 -27.81
N LEU A 187 -17.99 -13.64 -28.39
CA LEU A 187 -18.24 -13.50 -29.83
C LEU A 187 -16.98 -13.85 -30.63
N LEU A 188 -15.81 -13.34 -30.22
CA LEU A 188 -14.54 -13.70 -30.86
C LEU A 188 -14.26 -15.21 -30.78
N ILE A 189 -14.54 -15.85 -29.63
CA ILE A 189 -14.38 -17.31 -29.46
C ILE A 189 -15.27 -18.08 -30.43
N VAL A 190 -16.57 -17.77 -30.46
CA VAL A 190 -17.55 -18.49 -31.29
C VAL A 190 -17.21 -18.37 -32.77
N VAL A 191 -16.85 -17.18 -33.24
CA VAL A 191 -16.46 -16.98 -34.65
C VAL A 191 -15.14 -17.70 -34.96
N THR A 192 -14.18 -17.69 -34.04
CA THR A 192 -12.92 -18.43 -34.21
C THR A 192 -13.18 -19.93 -34.30
N PHE A 193 -14.05 -20.49 -33.44
CA PHE A 193 -14.41 -21.91 -33.49
C PHE A 193 -15.10 -22.27 -34.81
N ALA A 194 -16.04 -21.45 -35.28
CA ALA A 194 -16.70 -21.68 -36.56
C ALA A 194 -15.70 -21.67 -37.73
N LEU A 195 -14.77 -20.71 -37.73
CA LEU A 195 -13.75 -20.56 -38.77
C LEU A 195 -12.75 -21.72 -38.79
N THR A 196 -12.42 -22.33 -37.64
CA THR A 196 -11.47 -23.45 -37.58
C THR A 196 -12.11 -24.83 -37.70
N LEU A 197 -13.39 -24.97 -37.34
CA LEU A 197 -14.15 -26.22 -37.55
C LEU A 197 -14.61 -26.38 -39.00
N ALA A 198 -14.95 -25.30 -39.71
CA ALA A 198 -15.43 -25.39 -41.09
C ALA A 198 -14.45 -26.07 -42.07
N PRO A 199 -13.13 -25.78 -42.06
CA PRO A 199 -12.15 -26.49 -42.88
C PRO A 199 -12.03 -27.99 -42.58
N GLN A 200 -12.36 -28.46 -41.36
CA GLN A 200 -12.35 -29.90 -41.03
C GLN A 200 -13.36 -30.68 -41.87
N ILE A 201 -14.43 -30.03 -42.30
CA ILE A 201 -15.52 -30.65 -43.07
C ILE A 201 -15.09 -30.87 -44.53
N GLN A 202 -14.03 -30.20 -44.99
CA GLN A 202 -13.61 -30.15 -46.40
C GLN A 202 -12.32 -30.93 -46.71
N THR A 203 -11.74 -31.68 -45.76
CA THR A 203 -10.46 -32.40 -45.94
C THR A 203 -10.57 -33.74 -46.70
N SER A 204 -11.60 -33.90 -47.54
CA SER A 204 -12.00 -35.15 -48.18
C SER A 204 -10.99 -35.82 -49.12
N GLY A 205 -9.99 -35.10 -49.62
CA GLY A 205 -9.12 -35.59 -50.70
C GLY A 205 -7.78 -36.22 -50.30
N PHE A 206 -7.44 -36.39 -49.02
CA PHE A 206 -6.10 -36.90 -48.64
C PHE A 206 -6.03 -38.44 -48.60
N SER A 207 -7.17 -39.12 -48.53
CA SER A 207 -7.25 -40.59 -48.44
C SER A 207 -6.93 -41.31 -49.75
N ASP A 208 -7.10 -40.66 -50.90
CA ASP A 208 -6.94 -41.30 -52.23
C ASP A 208 -5.49 -41.39 -52.72
N PHE A 209 -4.53 -40.77 -52.03
CA PHE A 209 -3.13 -40.71 -52.49
C PHE A 209 -2.20 -41.81 -51.95
N ASN A 210 -2.68 -42.70 -51.07
CA ASN A 210 -1.80 -43.63 -50.33
C ASN A 210 -1.95 -45.12 -50.68
N VAL A 211 -2.61 -45.48 -51.79
CA VAL A 211 -2.68 -46.89 -52.24
C VAL A 211 -2.29 -47.00 -53.72
N PRO A 212 -1.12 -47.56 -54.08
CA PRO A 212 -0.83 -47.97 -55.45
C PRO A 212 -1.70 -49.17 -55.82
N PRO A 213 -2.29 -49.26 -57.03
CA PRO A 213 -2.98 -50.47 -57.46
C PRO A 213 -1.95 -51.58 -57.68
N LEU A 214 -2.02 -52.64 -56.86
CA LEU A 214 -1.38 -53.93 -57.14
C LEU A 214 -2.01 -54.48 -58.42
N LYS A 215 -1.20 -54.61 -59.47
CA LYS A 215 -1.55 -55.40 -60.65
C LYS A 215 -1.27 -56.86 -60.34
N ASP A 216 -2.31 -57.66 -60.21
CA ASP A 216 -2.24 -59.09 -60.43
C ASP A 216 -2.25 -59.33 -61.95
N GLU A 217 -1.29 -60.09 -62.46
CA GLU A 217 -1.51 -61.27 -63.34
C GLU A 217 -0.16 -62.00 -63.53
N ASP A 218 -0.21 -63.31 -63.30
CA ASP A 218 0.78 -64.30 -63.65
C ASP A 218 1.10 -64.26 -65.16
N ASP A 219 2.37 -64.41 -65.55
CA ASP A 219 2.90 -65.54 -66.34
C ASP A 219 4.32 -65.23 -66.88
N ALA A 220 5.12 -66.28 -67.03
CA ALA A 220 6.52 -66.25 -67.42
C ALA A 220 6.72 -66.06 -68.93
N GLY A 221 7.76 -65.31 -69.35
CA GLY A 221 8.13 -65.23 -70.77
C GLY A 221 9.31 -64.31 -71.07
N ASP A 222 10.25 -64.82 -71.85
CA ASP A 222 11.62 -64.36 -72.08
C ASP A 222 11.81 -63.21 -73.10
N PHE A 223 12.97 -62.57 -73.03
CA PHE A 223 13.81 -62.03 -74.11
C PHE A 223 13.50 -60.72 -74.92
N SER A 224 14.41 -59.75 -74.76
CA SER A 224 15.04 -58.83 -75.74
C SER A 224 14.30 -57.63 -76.39
N GLY A 225 15.03 -56.51 -76.50
CA GLY A 225 15.02 -55.63 -77.69
C GLY A 225 14.54 -54.17 -77.56
N ALA A 226 15.52 -53.25 -77.55
CA ALA A 226 15.59 -51.93 -78.21
C ALA A 226 14.46 -50.86 -78.17
N ASP A 227 14.93 -49.63 -77.91
CA ASP A 227 14.59 -48.31 -78.48
C ASP A 227 13.30 -47.54 -78.15
N ASP A 228 13.56 -46.36 -77.56
CA ASP A 228 13.04 -45.02 -77.84
C ASP A 228 11.64 -44.86 -78.45
N LYS A 229 10.77 -44.19 -77.69
CA LYS A 229 9.87 -43.15 -78.24
C LYS A 229 9.38 -42.20 -77.14
N ASN A 230 9.91 -40.98 -77.20
CA ASN A 230 9.21 -39.78 -76.73
C ASN A 230 7.83 -39.71 -77.42
N MET A 231 6.75 -39.71 -76.64
CA MET A 231 5.51 -39.04 -77.03
C MET A 231 5.00 -38.19 -75.87
N THR A 232 5.20 -36.89 -76.06
CA THR A 232 4.29 -35.83 -75.58
C THR A 232 2.83 -36.24 -75.80
N PHE A 233 2.07 -36.36 -74.72
CA PHE A 233 0.61 -36.35 -74.76
C PHE A 233 0.12 -35.09 -74.05
N GLU A 234 -0.21 -34.07 -74.86
CA GLU A 234 -0.97 -32.92 -74.44
C GLU A 234 -2.35 -33.33 -73.90
N ALA A 235 -2.69 -32.73 -72.76
CA ALA A 235 -3.96 -32.08 -72.44
C ALA A 235 -5.31 -32.74 -72.79
N THR A 236 -6.19 -32.66 -71.78
CA THR A 236 -7.66 -32.74 -71.80
C THR A 236 -8.33 -34.12 -71.75
N ARG A 237 -8.55 -34.60 -70.52
CA ARG A 237 -9.81 -35.27 -70.15
C ARG A 237 -10.07 -35.21 -68.63
N SER A 238 -11.00 -34.33 -68.26
CA SER A 238 -11.95 -34.43 -67.14
C SER A 238 -11.68 -35.42 -65.99
N GLY A 239 -11.41 -34.87 -64.79
CA GLY A 239 -11.82 -35.50 -63.52
C GLY A 239 -10.73 -36.00 -62.57
N ASP A 240 -9.69 -35.22 -62.27
CA ASP A 240 -8.74 -35.55 -61.19
C ASP A 240 -9.23 -35.04 -59.81
N PRO A 241 -9.09 -35.82 -58.72
CA PRO A 241 -9.47 -35.37 -57.38
C PRO A 241 -8.50 -34.25 -56.93
N VAL A 242 -9.06 -33.09 -56.60
CA VAL A 242 -8.32 -31.93 -56.10
C VAL A 242 -7.60 -32.33 -54.80
N ALA A 243 -6.26 -32.33 -54.81
CA ALA A 243 -5.48 -32.56 -53.61
C ALA A 243 -5.88 -31.52 -52.52
N PRO A 244 -6.20 -31.95 -51.29
CA PRO A 244 -6.72 -31.06 -50.25
C PRO A 244 -5.70 -30.01 -49.83
N CYS A 245 -6.19 -28.81 -49.61
CA CYS A 245 -5.40 -27.62 -49.30
C CYS A 245 -4.63 -27.65 -47.98
N LEU A 246 -5.10 -28.44 -47.01
CA LEU A 246 -4.62 -28.39 -45.65
C LEU A 246 -4.33 -29.82 -45.16
N SER A 247 -3.13 -30.03 -44.64
CA SER A 247 -2.72 -31.32 -44.10
C SER A 247 -3.41 -31.61 -42.76
N PRO A 248 -3.55 -32.89 -42.36
CA PRO A 248 -4.03 -33.28 -41.03
C PRO A 248 -3.22 -32.69 -39.87
N VAL A 249 -1.96 -32.36 -40.12
CA VAL A 249 -1.08 -31.68 -39.14
C VAL A 249 -1.43 -30.19 -39.04
N GLY A 250 -1.71 -29.54 -40.17
CA GLY A 250 -2.12 -28.13 -40.21
C GLY A 250 -3.47 -27.89 -39.52
N THR A 251 -4.45 -28.76 -39.76
CA THR A 251 -5.75 -28.73 -39.09
C THR A 251 -5.63 -28.92 -37.58
N PHE A 252 -4.81 -29.88 -37.14
CA PHE A 252 -4.56 -30.13 -35.72
C PHE A 252 -3.81 -28.97 -35.05
N SER A 253 -2.82 -28.39 -35.72
CA SER A 253 -2.09 -27.21 -35.23
C SER A 253 -3.02 -26.01 -34.99
N LEU A 254 -3.96 -25.75 -35.91
CA LEU A 254 -4.98 -24.72 -35.74
C LEU A 254 -5.87 -25.01 -34.52
N GLY A 255 -6.23 -26.28 -34.29
CA GLY A 255 -6.96 -26.69 -33.10
C GLY A 255 -6.23 -26.39 -31.79
N MET A 256 -4.93 -26.70 -31.74
CA MET A 256 -4.09 -26.44 -30.56
C MET A 256 -3.85 -24.94 -30.32
N GLU A 257 -3.71 -24.15 -31.39
CA GLU A 257 -3.61 -22.70 -31.33
C GLU A 257 -4.87 -22.07 -30.72
N VAL A 258 -6.05 -22.49 -31.17
CA VAL A 258 -7.35 -22.02 -30.64
C VAL A 258 -7.51 -22.35 -29.16
N LEU A 259 -7.19 -23.58 -28.75
CA LEU A 259 -7.23 -23.98 -27.33
C LEU A 259 -6.25 -23.17 -26.49
N SER A 260 -5.05 -22.92 -27.00
CA SER A 260 -4.03 -22.13 -26.30
C SER A 260 -4.45 -20.67 -26.10
N LEU A 261 -5.05 -20.05 -27.13
CA LEU A 261 -5.58 -18.70 -27.08
C LEU A 261 -6.78 -18.58 -26.11
N LEU A 262 -7.65 -19.59 -26.09
CA LEU A 262 -8.81 -19.66 -25.18
C LEU A 262 -8.40 -19.59 -23.71
N TYR A 263 -7.39 -20.37 -23.31
CA TYR A 263 -6.96 -20.42 -21.90
C TYR A 263 -5.99 -19.30 -21.51
N SER A 264 -5.16 -18.82 -22.43
CA SER A 264 -4.07 -17.90 -22.09
C SER A 264 -4.47 -16.43 -22.16
N PHE A 265 -5.32 -16.06 -23.12
CA PHE A 265 -5.54 -14.66 -23.45
C PHE A 265 -7.01 -14.21 -23.52
N LEU A 266 -7.93 -15.14 -23.69
CA LEU A 266 -9.37 -14.84 -23.63
C LEU A 266 -9.82 -14.88 -22.18
N HIS A 267 -10.16 -13.72 -21.63
CA HIS A 267 -10.42 -13.52 -20.21
C HIS A 267 -11.86 -13.91 -19.86
N VAL A 268 -12.18 -15.19 -20.04
CA VAL A 268 -13.45 -15.81 -19.64
C VAL A 268 -13.24 -16.54 -18.32
N ARG A 269 -14.30 -16.69 -17.51
CA ARG A 269 -14.24 -17.44 -16.25
C ARG A 269 -13.78 -18.88 -16.51
N LEU A 270 -12.98 -19.44 -15.59
CA LEU A 270 -12.39 -20.79 -15.72
C LEU A 270 -13.40 -21.85 -16.17
N TYR A 271 -14.57 -21.92 -15.51
CA TYR A 271 -15.59 -22.93 -15.85
C TYR A 271 -16.11 -22.80 -17.30
N ALA A 272 -16.26 -21.57 -17.79
CA ALA A 272 -16.76 -21.32 -19.14
C ALA A 272 -15.66 -21.57 -20.18
N SER A 273 -14.40 -21.21 -19.89
CA SER A 273 -13.26 -21.58 -20.75
C SER A 273 -13.07 -23.10 -20.85
N LEU A 274 -13.28 -23.82 -19.74
CA LEU A 274 -13.18 -25.27 -19.70
C LEU A 274 -14.31 -25.94 -20.48
N LEU A 275 -15.56 -25.49 -20.28
CA LEU A 275 -16.72 -26.01 -21.01
C LEU A 275 -16.59 -25.77 -22.53
N LEU A 276 -16.25 -24.55 -22.93
CA LEU A 276 -16.07 -24.19 -24.34
C LEU A 276 -14.89 -24.93 -24.98
N GLY A 277 -13.78 -25.09 -24.26
CA GLY A 277 -12.62 -25.83 -24.75
C GLY A 277 -12.93 -27.31 -24.95
N LEU A 278 -13.60 -27.96 -23.99
CA LEU A 278 -14.00 -29.37 -24.11
C LEU A 278 -15.00 -29.56 -25.25
N LEU A 279 -15.97 -28.66 -25.39
CA LEU A 279 -16.92 -28.68 -26.50
C LEU A 279 -16.21 -28.57 -27.85
N TYR A 280 -15.23 -27.66 -27.97
CA TYR A 280 -14.42 -27.52 -29.18
C TYR A 280 -13.64 -28.79 -29.50
N SER A 281 -12.92 -29.36 -28.53
CA SER A 281 -12.14 -30.60 -28.74
C SER A 281 -13.03 -31.77 -29.16
N VAL A 282 -14.21 -31.93 -28.56
CA VAL A 282 -15.16 -32.99 -28.95
C VAL A 282 -15.71 -32.75 -30.36
N LEU A 283 -16.14 -31.52 -30.68
CA LEU A 283 -16.63 -31.20 -32.02
C LEU A 283 -15.53 -31.37 -33.09
N PHE A 284 -14.30 -30.98 -32.77
CA PHE A 284 -13.14 -31.10 -33.65
C PHE A 284 -12.85 -32.57 -33.99
N GLU A 285 -12.82 -33.45 -32.98
CA GLU A 285 -12.60 -34.89 -33.19
C GLU A 285 -13.78 -35.58 -33.86
N THR A 286 -15.02 -35.28 -33.45
CA THR A 286 -16.23 -35.89 -34.06
C THR A 286 -16.38 -35.54 -35.55
N LEU A 287 -16.08 -34.30 -35.95
CA LEU A 287 -16.08 -33.91 -37.36
C LEU A 287 -14.97 -34.61 -38.14
N GLY A 288 -13.77 -34.74 -37.55
CA GLY A 288 -12.67 -35.50 -38.14
C GLY A 288 -13.01 -36.99 -38.34
N TRP A 289 -13.70 -37.61 -37.40
CA TRP A 289 -14.11 -39.02 -37.48
C TRP A 289 -15.26 -39.26 -38.44
N MET A 290 -16.31 -38.43 -38.37
CA MET A 290 -17.49 -38.56 -39.22
C MET A 290 -17.11 -38.51 -40.70
N HIS A 291 -16.15 -37.65 -41.04
CA HIS A 291 -15.64 -37.55 -42.39
C HIS A 291 -14.81 -38.77 -42.81
N LEU A 292 -13.95 -39.31 -41.93
CA LEU A 292 -13.15 -40.51 -42.21
C LEU A 292 -14.02 -41.77 -42.44
N ILE A 293 -15.13 -41.88 -41.71
CA ILE A 293 -16.11 -42.96 -41.86
C ILE A 293 -16.90 -42.83 -43.18
N GLN A 294 -17.19 -41.59 -43.62
CA GLN A 294 -17.96 -41.34 -44.83
C GLN A 294 -17.15 -41.47 -46.13
N ALA A 295 -15.84 -41.15 -46.10
CA ALA A 295 -14.95 -41.31 -47.24
C ALA A 295 -14.66 -42.79 -47.58
N ASN A 296 -14.56 -43.65 -46.57
CA ASN A 296 -14.28 -45.07 -46.72
C ASN A 296 -15.56 -45.91 -46.72
N GLY A 297 -16.44 -45.69 -47.70
CA GLY A 297 -17.78 -46.29 -47.80
C GLY A 297 -17.89 -47.73 -47.29
N TRP A 298 -19.05 -48.08 -46.70
CA TRP A 298 -19.40 -49.37 -46.10
C TRP A 298 -19.34 -50.55 -47.09
N SER A 299 -18.17 -50.86 -47.64
CA SER A 299 -17.93 -52.05 -48.43
C SER A 299 -16.50 -52.54 -48.17
N ASN A 300 -16.45 -53.66 -47.45
CA ASN A 300 -15.32 -54.54 -47.19
C ASN A 300 -14.19 -53.95 -46.33
N SER A 301 -14.41 -54.01 -45.02
CA SER A 301 -13.43 -53.81 -43.96
C SER A 301 -12.24 -54.78 -44.08
N THR A 302 -11.06 -54.27 -44.43
CA THR A 302 -9.78 -54.92 -44.14
C THR A 302 -9.42 -54.70 -42.66
N GLU A 303 -9.05 -55.77 -41.95
CA GLU A 303 -8.67 -55.75 -40.53
C GLU A 303 -7.54 -54.73 -40.21
N GLU A 304 -6.67 -54.43 -41.16
CA GLU A 304 -5.54 -53.50 -40.99
C GLU A 304 -5.96 -52.03 -40.74
N HIS A 305 -7.11 -51.59 -41.26
CA HIS A 305 -7.58 -50.22 -41.07
C HIS A 305 -8.17 -49.99 -39.67
N LEU A 306 -8.77 -51.03 -39.07
CA LEU A 306 -9.33 -50.94 -37.72
C LEU A 306 -8.24 -50.77 -36.66
N GLU A 307 -7.09 -51.44 -36.84
CA GLU A 307 -5.93 -51.30 -35.94
C GLU A 307 -5.32 -49.89 -36.01
N THR A 308 -5.21 -49.30 -37.19
CA THR A 308 -4.64 -47.96 -37.37
C THR A 308 -5.50 -46.88 -36.69
N LEU A 309 -6.82 -46.99 -36.82
CA LEU A 309 -7.79 -46.14 -36.12
C LEU A 309 -7.74 -46.33 -34.59
N TYR A 310 -7.58 -47.58 -34.13
CA TYR A 310 -7.51 -47.93 -32.72
C TYR A 310 -6.34 -47.27 -31.99
N TRP A 311 -5.18 -47.11 -32.64
CA TRP A 311 -4.01 -46.45 -32.05
C TRP A 311 -4.00 -44.93 -32.21
N LEU A 312 -4.56 -44.39 -33.31
CA LEU A 312 -4.54 -42.96 -33.61
C LEU A 312 -5.51 -42.14 -32.72
N ILE A 313 -6.70 -42.69 -32.43
CA ILE A 313 -7.74 -42.01 -31.65
C ILE A 313 -7.28 -41.72 -30.20
N PRO A 314 -6.75 -42.70 -29.45
CA PRO A 314 -6.22 -42.44 -28.10
C PRO A 314 -5.07 -41.44 -28.12
N GLY A 315 -4.21 -41.48 -29.14
CA GLY A 315 -3.08 -40.54 -29.28
C GLY A 315 -3.55 -39.09 -29.37
N ARG A 316 -4.56 -38.80 -30.22
CA ARG A 316 -5.14 -37.45 -30.33
C ARG A 316 -5.89 -37.01 -29.09
N ALA A 317 -6.67 -37.92 -28.49
CA ALA A 317 -7.36 -37.65 -27.23
C ALA A 317 -6.37 -37.28 -26.10
N ILE A 318 -5.25 -37.98 -25.99
CA ILE A 318 -4.17 -37.66 -25.03
C ILE A 318 -3.61 -36.26 -25.30
N LEU A 319 -3.36 -35.88 -26.55
CA LEU A 319 -2.84 -34.55 -26.89
C LEU A 319 -3.83 -33.43 -26.51
N HIS A 320 -5.13 -33.62 -26.75
CA HIS A 320 -6.17 -32.67 -26.32
C HIS A 320 -6.22 -32.56 -24.79
N VAL A 321 -6.16 -33.68 -24.07
CA VAL A 321 -6.11 -33.68 -22.60
C VAL A 321 -4.87 -32.94 -22.08
N CYS A 322 -3.70 -33.16 -22.68
CA CYS A 322 -2.48 -32.43 -22.35
C CYS A 322 -2.63 -30.92 -22.60
N ALA A 323 -3.23 -30.51 -23.72
CA ALA A 323 -3.50 -29.10 -24.02
C ALA A 323 -4.42 -28.45 -22.97
N HIS A 324 -5.48 -29.14 -22.55
CA HIS A 324 -6.38 -28.66 -21.50
C HIS A 324 -5.66 -28.53 -20.15
N ILE A 325 -4.84 -29.50 -19.76
CA ILE A 325 -4.08 -29.45 -18.49
C ILE A 325 -3.13 -28.25 -18.48
N ILE A 326 -2.36 -28.04 -19.56
CA ILE A 326 -1.44 -26.91 -19.69
C ILE A 326 -2.22 -25.59 -19.69
N GLY A 327 -3.33 -25.51 -20.43
CA GLY A 327 -4.19 -24.34 -20.48
C GLY A 327 -4.75 -23.95 -19.11
N ILE A 328 -5.30 -24.92 -18.37
CA ILE A 328 -5.81 -24.71 -17.00
C ILE A 328 -4.69 -24.22 -16.07
N HIS A 329 -3.51 -24.82 -16.14
CA HIS A 329 -2.36 -24.41 -15.33
C HIS A 329 -1.96 -22.95 -15.61
N LEU A 330 -1.84 -22.57 -16.89
CA LEU A 330 -1.51 -21.20 -17.29
C LEU A 330 -2.57 -20.19 -16.85
N PHE A 331 -3.86 -20.55 -16.97
CA PHE A 331 -4.97 -19.72 -16.52
C PHE A 331 -4.88 -19.44 -15.02
N ILE A 332 -4.75 -20.50 -14.20
CA ILE A 332 -4.68 -20.36 -12.74
C ILE A 332 -3.45 -19.53 -12.34
N MET A 333 -2.29 -19.79 -12.94
CA MET A 333 -1.06 -19.04 -12.63
C MET A 333 -1.19 -17.55 -12.97
N SER A 334 -1.84 -17.20 -14.07
CA SER A 334 -2.10 -15.81 -14.48
C SER A 334 -3.02 -15.10 -13.47
N GLU A 335 -4.13 -15.72 -13.09
CA GLU A 335 -5.12 -15.17 -12.16
C GLU A 335 -4.56 -15.00 -10.74
N VAL A 336 -3.80 -15.98 -10.25
CA VAL A 336 -3.14 -15.91 -8.94
C VAL A 336 -2.08 -14.82 -8.91
N ARG A 337 -1.28 -14.69 -9.97
CA ARG A 337 -0.26 -13.64 -10.09
C ARG A 337 -0.88 -12.24 -10.07
N SER A 338 -1.97 -12.03 -10.80
CA SER A 338 -2.69 -10.75 -10.86
C SER A 338 -3.11 -10.30 -9.45
N ARG A 339 -3.81 -11.18 -8.71
CA ARG A 339 -4.32 -10.88 -7.37
C ARG A 339 -3.22 -10.75 -6.31
N SER A 340 -2.20 -11.60 -6.37
CA SER A 340 -1.05 -11.48 -5.46
C SER A 340 -0.31 -10.16 -5.65
N THR A 341 -0.15 -9.71 -6.89
CA THR A 341 0.51 -8.43 -7.21
C THR A 341 -0.33 -7.26 -6.71
N PHE A 342 -1.64 -7.26 -6.96
CA PHE A 342 -2.55 -6.23 -6.45
C PHE A 342 -2.48 -6.10 -4.92
N LEU A 343 -2.51 -7.23 -4.20
CA LEU A 343 -2.45 -7.23 -2.74
C LEU A 343 -1.12 -6.68 -2.21
N LYS A 344 0.01 -7.09 -2.79
CA LYS A 344 1.35 -6.62 -2.38
C LYS A 344 1.54 -5.14 -2.64
N VAL A 345 1.09 -4.65 -3.80
CA VAL A 345 1.14 -3.22 -4.13
C VAL A 345 0.25 -2.42 -3.17
N GLY A 346 -0.96 -2.91 -2.87
CA GLY A 346 -1.84 -2.28 -1.89
C GLY A 346 -1.22 -2.18 -0.50
N GLN A 347 -0.60 -3.26 0.00
CA GLN A 347 0.10 -3.28 1.28
C GLN A 347 1.29 -2.31 1.32
N ALA A 348 2.08 -2.25 0.25
CA ALA A 348 3.21 -1.32 0.17
C ALA A 348 2.74 0.14 0.23
N ILE A 349 1.64 0.48 -0.44
CA ILE A 349 1.06 1.83 -0.40
C ILE A 349 0.53 2.16 1.00
N MET A 350 -0.18 1.23 1.64
CA MET A 350 -0.70 1.44 3.00
C MET A 350 0.44 1.69 3.99
N HIS A 351 1.45 0.81 4.02
CA HIS A 351 2.60 1.00 4.89
C HIS A 351 3.37 2.29 4.57
N GLY A 352 3.43 2.71 3.31
CA GLY A 352 4.03 3.99 2.92
C GLY A 352 3.30 5.19 3.54
N LYS A 353 1.96 5.19 3.53
CA LYS A 353 1.17 6.25 4.18
C LYS A 353 1.24 6.20 5.70
N ASP A 354 1.24 5.01 6.30
CA ASP A 354 1.37 4.86 7.75
C ASP A 354 2.72 5.42 8.23
N LEU A 355 3.81 5.15 7.49
CA LEU A 355 5.13 5.72 7.77
C LEU A 355 5.15 7.25 7.66
N GLU A 356 4.42 7.84 6.71
CA GLU A 356 4.30 9.30 6.57
C GLU A 356 3.61 9.93 7.79
N VAL A 357 2.54 9.30 8.29
CA VAL A 357 1.83 9.74 9.50
C VAL A 357 2.70 9.59 10.73
N GLU A 358 3.38 8.46 10.91
CA GLU A 358 4.32 8.25 12.03
C GLU A 358 5.49 9.22 12.00
N LYS A 359 6.02 9.54 10.81
CA LYS A 359 7.06 10.56 10.64
C LYS A 359 6.56 11.93 11.11
N ALA A 360 5.38 12.35 10.67
CA ALA A 360 4.79 13.63 11.09
C ALA A 360 4.52 13.67 12.60
N LEU A 361 4.09 12.55 13.20
CA LEU A 361 3.93 12.43 14.66
C LEU A 361 5.27 12.61 15.38
N LYS A 362 6.31 11.90 14.93
CA LYS A 362 7.67 11.99 15.49
C LYS A 362 8.21 13.42 15.40
N GLU A 363 8.04 14.08 14.26
CA GLU A 363 8.45 15.47 14.03
C GLU A 363 7.76 16.43 15.01
N ARG A 364 6.43 16.31 15.16
CA ARG A 364 5.66 17.08 16.16
C ARG A 364 6.14 16.82 17.59
N MET A 365 6.47 15.58 17.93
CA MET A 365 7.01 15.24 19.24
C MET A 365 8.42 15.78 19.49
N ILE A 366 9.24 15.91 18.44
CA ILE A 366 10.57 16.49 18.55
C ILE A 366 10.44 18.00 18.81
N HIS A 367 9.64 18.71 18.00
CA HIS A 367 9.43 20.16 18.15
C HIS A 367 8.72 20.57 19.43
N SER A 368 8.01 19.66 20.12
CA SER A 368 7.40 19.98 21.42
C SER A 368 8.40 19.97 22.59
N VAL A 369 9.59 19.39 22.40
CA VAL A 369 10.62 19.23 23.44
C VAL A 369 11.83 20.12 23.20
N MET A 370 12.03 20.58 21.96
CA MET A 370 13.19 21.39 21.59
C MET A 370 12.84 22.45 20.54
N PRO A 371 13.55 23.60 20.55
CA PRO A 371 13.39 24.64 19.54
C PRO A 371 13.67 24.11 18.12
N ARG A 372 13.00 24.69 17.11
CA ARG A 372 13.08 24.24 15.70
C ARG A 372 14.51 24.12 15.19
N ARG A 373 15.34 25.15 15.41
CA ARG A 373 16.76 25.16 15.02
C ARG A 373 17.55 23.97 15.57
N VAL A 374 17.36 23.65 16.84
CA VAL A 374 18.06 22.55 17.52
C VAL A 374 17.50 21.20 17.06
N ALA A 375 16.18 21.11 16.84
CA ALA A 375 15.53 19.93 16.27
C ALA A 375 16.08 19.60 14.88
N ASP A 376 16.15 20.59 14.00
CA ASP A 376 16.58 20.41 12.61
C ASP A 376 18.05 20.01 12.53
N GLU A 377 18.90 20.60 13.38
CA GLU A 377 20.31 20.19 13.52
C GLU A 377 20.44 18.74 14.00
N LEU A 378 19.62 18.32 14.96
CA LEU A 378 19.61 16.94 15.46
C LEU A 378 19.08 15.93 14.43
N MET A 379 18.04 16.29 13.68
CA MET A 379 17.52 15.44 12.61
C MET A 379 18.55 15.28 11.49
N LYS A 380 19.22 16.37 11.11
CA LYS A 380 20.30 16.35 10.11
C LYS A 380 21.50 15.52 10.56
N GLN A 381 21.93 15.67 11.80
CA GLN A 381 23.03 14.88 12.36
C GLN A 381 22.71 13.38 12.39
N GLY A 382 21.46 13.03 12.72
CA GLY A 382 20.99 11.64 12.68
C GLY A 382 21.04 11.03 11.29
N ASP A 383 20.73 11.81 10.25
CA ASP A 383 20.81 11.37 8.86
C ASP A 383 22.28 11.16 8.42
N ASP A 384 23.19 12.08 8.79
CA ASP A 384 24.63 11.97 8.49
C ASP A 384 25.29 10.76 9.18
N ASP A 385 24.96 10.49 10.45
CA ASP A 385 25.46 9.33 11.19
C ASP A 385 24.94 8.01 10.58
N ASN A 386 23.68 7.99 10.13
CA ASN A 386 23.10 6.85 9.44
C ASN A 386 23.78 6.60 8.08
N ASP A 387 24.00 7.64 7.28
CA ASP A 387 24.71 7.55 5.99
C ASP A 387 26.18 7.13 6.14
N ASN A 388 26.86 7.58 7.20
CA ASN A 388 28.21 7.14 7.52
C ASN A 388 28.26 5.67 7.94
N SER A 389 27.20 5.14 8.57
CA SER A 389 27.06 3.71 8.85
C SER A 389 26.89 2.90 7.56
N VAL A 390 26.10 3.39 6.61
CA VAL A 390 25.84 2.75 5.30
C VAL A 390 27.08 2.77 4.40
N LYS A 391 27.88 3.85 4.42
CA LYS A 391 29.15 3.93 3.68
C LYS A 391 30.21 2.97 4.23
N ARG A 392 30.30 2.76 5.55
CA ARG A 392 31.24 1.76 6.13
C ARG A 392 30.96 0.33 5.70
N TYR A 393 29.71 -0.03 5.41
CA TYR A 393 29.37 -1.34 4.86
C TYR A 393 29.63 -1.47 3.36
N SER A 394 29.68 -0.35 2.63
CA SER A 394 29.80 -0.36 1.16
C SER A 394 31.26 -0.25 0.68
N THR A 395 32.17 0.34 1.47
CA THR A 395 33.59 0.47 1.11
C THR A 395 34.46 -0.72 1.55
N GLY A 396 33.88 -1.71 2.24
CA GLY A 396 34.59 -2.95 2.65
C GLY A 396 34.62 -4.06 1.58
N ALA A 397 33.94 -3.88 0.44
CA ALA A 397 33.79 -4.91 -0.59
C ALA A 397 34.67 -4.72 -1.83
N ALA A 398 35.53 -3.68 -1.87
CA ALA A 398 36.31 -3.33 -3.07
C ALA A 398 37.84 -3.44 -2.92
N ILE A 399 38.37 -4.03 -1.84
CA ILE A 399 39.81 -4.33 -1.74
C ILE A 399 40.02 -5.67 -1.03
N ALA A 400 39.86 -6.77 -1.76
CA ALA A 400 40.57 -8.04 -1.55
C ALA A 400 40.14 -9.05 -2.62
N GLY A 401 40.77 -8.97 -3.79
CA GLY A 401 40.83 -10.10 -4.69
C GLY A 401 41.74 -11.20 -4.10
N ALA A 402 41.37 -12.44 -4.43
CA ALA A 402 42.16 -13.67 -4.36
C ALA A 402 42.14 -14.51 -3.07
N SER A 403 41.80 -15.79 -3.31
CA SER A 403 41.96 -17.01 -2.50
C SER A 403 40.83 -17.40 -1.53
N SER A 404 40.20 -18.53 -1.88
CA SER A 404 39.30 -19.37 -1.09
C SER A 404 40.11 -20.54 -0.50
N PRO A 405 39.54 -21.46 0.30
CA PRO A 405 38.88 -21.31 1.60
C PRO A 405 39.57 -22.20 2.67
N LYS A 406 39.33 -21.97 3.97
CA LYS A 406 39.20 -23.05 4.99
C LYS A 406 38.91 -22.52 6.40
N SER A 407 37.81 -23.04 6.97
CA SER A 407 37.73 -23.62 8.31
C SER A 407 38.56 -22.98 9.43
N THR A 408 37.90 -22.31 10.39
CA THR A 408 37.90 -22.75 11.81
C THR A 408 37.01 -21.86 12.67
N LYS A 409 36.19 -22.51 13.51
CA LYS A 409 35.45 -21.91 14.62
C LYS A 409 36.40 -21.11 15.51
N ARG A 410 36.16 -19.81 15.67
CA ARG A 410 36.60 -19.06 16.85
C ARG A 410 35.42 -18.27 17.41
N LYS A 411 34.88 -18.79 18.52
CA LYS A 411 34.22 -17.95 19.52
C LYS A 411 35.20 -16.84 19.89
N LYS A 412 34.82 -15.59 19.62
CA LYS A 412 35.39 -14.43 20.31
C LYS A 412 34.23 -13.62 20.88
N THR A 413 34.04 -13.82 22.17
CA THR A 413 33.61 -12.77 23.07
C THR A 413 34.53 -11.57 22.86
N SER A 414 34.03 -10.49 22.29
CA SER A 414 34.69 -9.19 22.38
C SER A 414 33.64 -8.10 22.26
N ILE A 415 33.23 -7.61 23.42
CA ILE A 415 32.82 -6.23 23.62
C ILE A 415 33.80 -5.33 22.85
N PRO A 416 33.36 -4.48 21.91
CA PRO A 416 34.19 -3.38 21.46
C PRO A 416 34.15 -2.32 22.56
N ARG A 417 35.18 -2.29 23.40
CA ARG A 417 35.55 -1.10 24.17
C ARG A 417 36.28 -0.16 23.23
N GLY A 418 35.85 1.10 23.16
CA GLY A 418 36.68 2.17 22.60
C GLY A 418 35.91 3.45 22.30
N GLN A 419 35.67 4.24 23.35
CA GLN A 419 35.44 5.69 23.32
C GLN A 419 34.00 6.21 23.16
N ILE A 420 33.22 6.14 24.24
CA ILE A 420 32.22 7.19 24.54
C ILE A 420 32.76 7.92 25.78
N ILE A 421 33.74 8.80 25.61
CA ILE A 421 34.34 9.54 26.75
C ILE A 421 33.43 10.69 27.19
N PHE A 422 32.58 11.22 26.31
CA PHE A 422 31.36 11.91 26.69
C PHE A 422 30.28 11.51 25.69
N ARG A 423 29.06 11.24 26.16
CA ARG A 423 27.92 11.18 25.24
C ARG A 423 27.78 12.57 24.62
N PRO A 424 27.58 12.72 23.30
CA PRO A 424 27.46 14.03 22.69
C PRO A 424 26.32 14.78 23.38
N PHE A 425 26.66 15.87 24.06
CA PHE A 425 25.71 16.81 24.63
C PHE A 425 25.87 18.11 23.87
N ASN A 426 24.78 18.60 23.28
CA ASN A 426 24.79 19.83 22.49
C ASN A 426 24.58 21.00 23.45
N MET A 427 25.67 21.65 23.86
CA MET A 427 25.66 22.90 24.60
C MET A 427 26.33 24.00 23.78
N LYS A 428 25.70 25.17 23.71
CA LYS A 428 26.19 26.34 23.01
C LYS A 428 26.16 27.53 23.96
N ARG A 429 27.28 28.25 24.05
CA ARG A 429 27.33 29.54 24.73
C ARG A 429 26.80 30.62 23.80
N MET A 430 25.89 31.46 24.30
CA MET A 430 25.23 32.53 23.54
C MET A 430 25.29 33.84 24.31
N GLU A 431 25.61 34.92 23.59
CA GLU A 431 25.79 36.27 24.12
C GLU A 431 25.62 37.28 22.95
N PRO A 432 24.81 38.35 23.08
CA PRO A 432 23.90 38.67 24.19
C PRO A 432 22.55 37.93 24.12
N VAL A 433 21.94 37.66 25.28
CA VAL A 433 20.60 37.05 25.42
C VAL A 433 19.83 37.76 26.54
N SER A 434 18.53 38.01 26.34
CA SER A 434 17.64 38.51 27.40
C SER A 434 16.79 37.38 27.98
N ILE A 435 16.64 37.37 29.30
CA ILE A 435 15.98 36.32 30.07
C ILE A 435 14.84 36.96 30.84
N LEU A 436 13.64 36.39 30.75
CA LEU A 436 12.45 36.84 31.46
C LEU A 436 11.92 35.74 32.37
N PHE A 437 11.67 36.11 33.63
CA PHE A 437 10.89 35.33 34.59
C PHE A 437 9.60 36.07 34.89
N ALA A 438 8.48 35.34 34.89
CA ALA A 438 7.18 35.85 35.24
C ALA A 438 6.50 34.91 36.24
N ASP A 439 6.04 35.44 37.36
CA ASP A 439 5.40 34.65 38.43
C ASP A 439 4.05 35.23 38.85
N ILE A 440 3.12 34.34 39.20
CA ILE A 440 1.74 34.70 39.55
C ILE A 440 1.67 35.10 41.03
N VAL A 441 1.37 36.37 41.27
CA VAL A 441 1.15 36.89 42.61
C VAL A 441 -0.18 36.39 43.16
N GLY A 442 -0.13 35.75 44.33
CA GLY A 442 -1.31 35.25 45.03
C GLY A 442 -1.75 33.84 44.58
N PHE A 443 -0.93 33.14 43.78
CA PHE A 443 -1.23 31.80 43.29
C PHE A 443 -1.62 30.81 44.39
N THR A 444 -0.84 30.72 45.47
CA THR A 444 -1.11 29.79 46.60
C THR A 444 -2.50 29.95 47.18
N LYS A 445 -2.96 31.20 47.36
CA LYS A 445 -4.30 31.50 47.88
C LYS A 445 -5.39 31.12 46.88
N MET A 446 -5.17 31.40 45.60
CA MET A 446 -6.09 31.07 44.52
C MET A 446 -6.21 29.55 44.31
N SER A 447 -5.10 28.82 44.40
CA SER A 447 -5.05 27.36 44.20
C SER A 447 -5.69 26.58 45.36
N ALA A 448 -5.63 27.09 46.58
CA ALA A 448 -6.11 26.38 47.78
C ALA A 448 -7.62 26.05 47.74
N ASN A 449 -8.41 26.88 47.06
CA ASN A 449 -9.86 26.73 46.98
C ASN A 449 -10.34 26.05 45.68
N LYS A 450 -9.44 25.44 44.91
CA LYS A 450 -9.76 24.84 43.61
C LYS A 450 -9.49 23.35 43.58
N SER A 451 -10.32 22.63 42.83
CA SER A 451 -10.01 21.25 42.49
C SER A 451 -8.79 21.22 41.55
N ALA A 452 -8.01 20.14 41.61
CA ALA A 452 -6.83 19.98 40.78
C ALA A 452 -7.16 20.12 39.27
N HIS A 453 -8.29 19.59 38.82
CA HIS A 453 -8.73 19.72 37.42
C HIS A 453 -9.03 21.17 37.04
N ALA A 454 -9.73 21.91 37.89
CA ALA A 454 -10.05 23.32 37.63
C ALA A 454 -8.79 24.20 37.62
N LEU A 455 -7.83 23.93 38.53
CA LEU A 455 -6.56 24.64 38.59
C LEU A 455 -5.70 24.38 37.34
N VAL A 456 -5.59 23.12 36.91
CA VAL A 456 -4.86 22.76 35.69
C VAL A 456 -5.51 23.40 34.45
N GLY A 457 -6.83 23.40 34.36
CA GLY A 457 -7.54 24.07 33.26
C GLY A 457 -7.29 25.58 33.22
N LEU A 458 -7.28 26.24 34.39
CA LEU A 458 -6.99 27.67 34.54
C LEU A 458 -5.55 28.00 34.10
N LEU A 459 -4.57 27.24 34.60
CA LEU A 459 -3.16 27.41 34.25
C LEU A 459 -2.90 27.12 32.77
N ASN A 460 -3.54 26.10 32.20
CA ASN A 460 -3.36 25.76 30.78
C ASN A 460 -3.94 26.84 29.84
N ASP A 461 -5.05 27.48 30.23
CA ASP A 461 -5.61 28.63 29.49
C ASP A 461 -4.65 29.83 29.56
N LEU A 462 -4.20 30.20 30.77
CA LEU A 462 -3.27 31.31 30.95
C LEU A 462 -1.91 31.08 30.26
N PHE A 463 -1.28 29.93 30.48
CA PHE A 463 -0.02 29.58 29.81
C PHE A 463 -0.19 29.39 28.30
N GLY A 464 -1.37 28.96 27.83
CA GLY A 464 -1.67 28.95 26.40
C GLY A 464 -1.66 30.34 25.77
N ARG A 465 -2.17 31.36 26.49
CA ARG A 465 -2.08 32.78 26.05
C ARG A 465 -0.63 33.27 26.04
N PHE A 466 0.17 32.90 27.04
CA PHE A 466 1.59 33.23 27.06
C PHE A 466 2.37 32.54 25.95
N ASP A 467 2.07 31.28 25.65
CA ASP A 467 2.68 30.56 24.53
C ASP A 467 2.38 31.26 23.20
N HIS A 468 1.16 31.77 23.01
CA HIS A 468 0.83 32.59 21.84
C HIS A 468 1.59 33.93 21.80
N LEU A 469 1.74 34.60 22.94
CA LEU A 469 2.55 35.83 23.04
C LEU A 469 4.03 35.57 22.74
N CYS A 470 4.58 34.42 23.14
CA CYS A 470 5.95 34.02 22.81
C CYS A 470 6.15 33.92 21.29
N GLU A 471 5.18 33.36 20.57
CA GLU A 471 5.22 33.29 19.10
C GLU A 471 5.20 34.68 18.46
N LEU A 472 4.36 35.60 18.97
CA LEU A 472 4.22 36.96 18.44
C LEU A 472 5.45 37.84 18.72
N THR A 473 6.01 37.72 19.92
CA THR A 473 7.19 38.49 20.35
C THR A 473 8.51 37.83 19.97
N CYS A 474 8.46 36.65 19.33
CA CYS A 474 9.62 35.84 18.97
C CYS A 474 10.52 35.49 20.18
N CYS A 475 9.91 35.28 21.36
CA CYS A 475 10.61 34.77 22.52
C CYS A 475 10.53 33.24 22.56
N GLU A 476 11.60 32.59 23.01
CA GLU A 476 11.65 31.13 23.16
C GLU A 476 11.29 30.74 24.60
N LYS A 477 10.20 29.99 24.75
CA LYS A 477 9.82 29.40 26.04
C LYS A 477 10.81 28.32 26.44
N ILE A 478 11.30 28.36 27.67
CA ILE A 478 12.20 27.32 28.17
C ILE A 478 11.46 26.32 29.06
N SER A 479 10.72 26.80 30.06
CA SER A 479 9.93 25.92 30.93
C SER A 479 8.94 26.71 31.77
N THR A 480 8.08 25.94 32.43
CA THR A 480 7.23 26.42 33.52
C THR A 480 7.70 25.76 34.82
N LEU A 481 7.91 26.54 35.87
CA LEU A 481 8.32 26.09 37.19
C LEU A 481 7.17 26.36 38.17
N GLY A 482 6.20 25.44 38.23
CA GLY A 482 4.98 25.67 39.00
C GLY A 482 4.12 26.75 38.35
N ASP A 483 3.91 27.84 39.06
CA ASP A 483 3.22 29.08 38.65
C ASP A 483 4.13 30.07 37.91
N CYS A 484 5.44 29.85 37.94
CA CYS A 484 6.40 30.66 37.21
C CYS A 484 6.54 30.21 35.75
N TYR A 485 6.50 31.18 34.83
CA TYR A 485 6.78 31.04 33.41
C TYR A 485 8.09 31.75 33.08
N TYR A 486 9.01 31.10 32.36
CA TYR A 486 10.24 31.77 31.92
C TYR A 486 10.58 31.48 30.46
N CYS A 487 11.03 32.53 29.79
CA CYS A 487 11.42 32.54 28.39
C CYS A 487 12.69 33.35 28.18
N VAL A 488 13.30 33.20 27.00
CA VAL A 488 14.51 33.91 26.60
C VAL A 488 14.35 34.49 25.20
N ALA A 489 15.03 35.60 24.92
CA ALA A 489 15.11 36.21 23.61
C ALA A 489 16.59 36.29 23.18
N GLY A 490 16.87 35.97 21.91
CA GLY A 490 18.24 35.86 21.39
C GLY A 490 18.87 34.46 21.54
N CYS A 491 18.07 33.45 21.93
CA CYS A 491 18.48 32.05 22.03
C CYS A 491 17.31 31.14 21.61
N PRO A 492 17.49 30.15 20.71
CA PRO A 492 18.76 29.67 20.14
C PRO A 492 19.29 30.50 18.96
N GLU A 493 18.50 31.44 18.44
CA GLU A 493 18.89 32.32 17.34
C GLU A 493 19.25 33.71 17.88
N PRO A 494 20.50 34.19 17.67
CA PRO A 494 20.91 35.53 18.08
C PRO A 494 20.06 36.59 17.39
N ARG A 495 19.71 37.64 18.12
CA ARG A 495 18.88 38.73 17.64
C ARG A 495 19.38 40.04 18.26
N GLU A 496 19.33 41.14 17.51
CA GLU A 496 19.82 42.45 17.99
C GLU A 496 18.80 43.16 18.90
N ASP A 497 17.51 43.07 18.59
CA ASP A 497 16.40 43.63 19.36
C ASP A 497 15.89 42.69 20.47
N HIS A 498 16.73 41.75 20.93
CA HIS A 498 16.37 40.75 21.92
C HIS A 498 15.80 41.35 23.22
N ALA A 499 16.34 42.47 23.69
CA ALA A 499 15.86 43.16 24.90
C ALA A 499 14.45 43.74 24.70
N TYR A 500 14.17 44.32 23.53
CA TYR A 500 12.84 44.85 23.20
C TYR A 500 11.79 43.75 23.15
N CYS A 501 12.07 42.65 22.42
CA CYS A 501 11.19 41.49 22.38
C CYS A 501 10.81 40.98 23.78
N CYS A 502 11.81 40.92 24.67
CA CYS A 502 11.63 40.43 26.02
C CYS A 502 10.80 41.38 26.90
N VAL A 503 11.02 42.70 26.79
CA VAL A 503 10.22 43.69 27.53
C VAL A 503 8.78 43.75 27.03
N GLU A 504 8.57 43.76 25.70
CA GLU A 504 7.23 43.71 25.09
C GLU A 504 6.49 42.43 25.49
N MET A 505 7.20 41.30 25.56
CA MET A 505 6.65 40.04 26.08
C MET A 505 6.17 40.20 27.53
N GLY A 506 6.97 40.82 28.40
CA GLY A 506 6.60 41.09 29.78
C GLY A 506 5.38 42.01 29.92
N LEU A 507 5.30 43.07 29.11
CA LEU A 507 4.14 43.96 29.07
C LEU A 507 2.89 43.24 28.55
N GLY A 508 3.04 42.43 27.49
CA GLY A 508 1.97 41.59 26.95
C GLY A 508 1.45 40.57 27.97
N MET A 509 2.34 39.98 28.78
CA MET A 509 1.96 39.07 29.88
C MET A 509 1.12 39.78 30.95
N ILE A 510 1.47 41.03 31.31
CA ILE A 510 0.70 41.84 32.27
C ILE A 510 -0.70 42.16 31.72
N GLN A 511 -0.80 42.53 30.43
CA GLN A 511 -2.10 42.75 29.79
C GLN A 511 -2.93 41.46 29.69
N ALA A 512 -2.29 40.34 29.34
CA ALA A 512 -2.96 39.05 29.21
C ALA A 512 -3.49 38.52 30.54
N ILE A 513 -2.75 38.70 31.64
CA ILE A 513 -3.25 38.30 32.97
C ILE A 513 -4.38 39.23 33.43
N GLU A 514 -4.35 40.52 33.10
CA GLU A 514 -5.45 41.44 33.39
C GLU A 514 -6.75 41.01 32.68
N GLN A 515 -6.66 40.73 31.37
CA GLN A 515 -7.79 40.21 30.59
C GLN A 515 -8.29 38.87 31.15
N PHE A 516 -7.36 37.97 31.50
CA PHE A 516 -7.69 36.69 32.10
C PHE A 516 -8.43 36.82 33.44
N CYS A 517 -7.99 37.75 34.29
CA CYS A 517 -8.63 38.07 35.57
C CYS A 517 -10.05 38.59 35.37
N GLN A 518 -10.28 39.46 34.37
CA GLN A 518 -11.59 39.97 34.03
C GLN A 518 -12.54 38.87 33.55
N GLU A 519 -12.07 37.96 32.69
CA GLU A 519 -12.87 36.87 32.14
C GLU A 519 -13.21 35.78 33.16
N LYS A 520 -12.22 35.34 33.94
CA LYS A 520 -12.37 34.26 34.93
C LYS A 520 -12.83 34.74 36.30
N LYS A 521 -12.88 36.05 36.52
CA LYS A 521 -13.20 36.72 37.80
C LYS A 521 -12.29 36.26 38.93
N GLU A 522 -11.00 36.16 38.63
CA GLU A 522 -9.96 35.80 39.59
C GLU A 522 -9.15 37.03 39.95
N MET A 523 -8.77 37.16 41.22
CA MET A 523 -7.96 38.28 41.71
C MET A 523 -6.49 37.88 41.77
N VAL A 524 -5.86 37.74 40.59
CA VAL A 524 -4.43 37.44 40.46
C VAL A 524 -3.71 38.56 39.71
N ASN A 525 -2.40 38.68 39.96
CA ASN A 525 -1.52 39.62 39.27
C ASN A 525 -0.20 38.91 38.94
N MET A 526 0.72 39.58 38.27
CA MET A 526 1.99 39.01 37.84
C MET A 526 3.15 39.94 38.17
N ARG A 527 4.26 39.36 38.63
CA ARG A 527 5.58 40.02 38.65
C ARG A 527 6.37 39.54 37.45
N VAL A 528 7.10 40.45 36.81
CA VAL A 528 7.97 40.13 35.68
C VAL A 528 9.35 40.72 35.94
N GLY A 529 10.39 39.89 35.82
CA GLY A 529 11.79 40.29 35.93
C GLY A 529 12.55 39.99 34.64
N VAL A 530 13.33 40.95 34.15
CA VAL A 530 14.11 40.79 32.91
C VAL A 530 15.57 41.21 33.12
N HIS A 531 16.48 40.32 32.71
CA HIS A 531 17.92 40.58 32.74
C HIS A 531 18.57 40.18 31.41
N THR A 532 19.61 40.89 31.02
CA THR A 532 20.38 40.65 29.79
C THR A 532 21.79 40.24 30.14
N GLY A 533 22.25 39.13 29.58
CA GLY A 533 23.58 38.59 29.83
C GLY A 533 23.96 37.46 28.88
N THR A 534 24.76 36.53 29.39
CA THR A 534 25.26 35.35 28.68
C THR A 534 24.53 34.10 29.17
N VAL A 535 24.21 33.18 28.26
CA VAL A 535 23.65 31.87 28.63
C VAL A 535 24.41 30.72 27.98
N LEU A 536 24.54 29.62 28.71
CA LEU A 536 24.86 28.32 28.13
C LEU A 536 23.52 27.61 27.89
N CYS A 537 23.16 27.37 26.63
CA CYS A 537 21.92 26.68 26.27
C CYS A 537 22.21 25.30 25.69
N GLY A 538 21.29 24.36 25.86
CA GLY A 538 21.49 23.01 25.35
C GLY A 538 20.48 21.99 25.86
N ILE A 539 20.69 20.73 25.46
CA ILE A 539 19.87 19.60 25.93
C ILE A 539 20.68 18.80 26.94
N LEU A 540 20.10 18.58 28.12
CA LEU A 540 20.72 17.79 29.19
C LEU A 540 19.95 16.48 29.45
N GLY A 541 20.72 15.41 29.63
CA GLY A 541 20.19 14.09 30.01
C GLY A 541 19.74 13.24 28.82
N MET A 542 19.31 12.01 29.12
CA MET A 542 18.85 11.03 28.11
C MET A 542 17.43 10.55 28.30
N LYS A 543 16.85 10.79 29.47
CA LYS A 543 15.47 10.46 29.81
C LYS A 543 14.80 11.74 30.26
N ARG A 544 13.62 12.03 29.72
CA ARG A 544 12.90 13.31 29.96
C ARG A 544 13.82 14.51 29.72
N PHE A 545 14.61 14.44 28.64
CA PHE A 545 15.47 15.55 28.22
C PHE A 545 14.58 16.71 27.76
N LYS A 546 15.06 17.92 27.95
CA LYS A 546 14.44 19.17 27.51
C LYS A 546 15.55 20.14 27.12
N PHE A 547 15.25 21.07 26.22
CA PHE A 547 16.11 22.23 26.02
C PHE A 547 16.04 23.13 27.26
N ASP A 548 17.18 23.57 27.76
CA ASP A 548 17.27 24.44 28.92
C ASP A 548 18.45 25.42 28.80
N VAL A 549 18.46 26.41 29.69
CA VAL A 549 19.49 27.45 29.76
C VAL A 549 20.10 27.51 31.16
N TRP A 550 21.41 27.72 31.23
CA TRP A 550 22.17 27.82 32.48
C TRP A 550 23.12 29.00 32.46
N SER A 551 23.05 29.86 33.48
CA SER A 551 24.01 30.93 33.74
C SER A 551 23.77 31.54 35.11
N ASN A 552 24.73 32.28 35.63
CA ASN A 552 24.50 33.17 36.77
C ASN A 552 23.51 34.30 36.40
N ASP A 553 23.47 34.71 35.13
CA ASP A 553 22.55 35.72 34.62
C ASP A 553 21.09 35.26 34.65
N VAL A 554 20.84 33.94 34.52
CA VAL A 554 19.50 33.34 34.71
C VAL A 554 19.07 33.47 36.17
N ASN A 555 19.99 33.25 37.12
CA ASN A 555 19.70 33.44 38.54
C ASN A 555 19.44 34.91 38.88
N LEU A 556 20.16 35.84 38.25
CA LEU A 556 19.92 37.27 38.41
C LEU A 556 18.54 37.68 37.86
N ALA A 557 18.13 37.15 36.69
CA ALA A 557 16.78 37.37 36.15
C ALA A 557 15.67 36.88 37.10
N ASN A 558 15.86 35.69 37.68
CA ASN A 558 14.95 35.15 38.70
C ASN A 558 14.90 36.06 39.95
N LEU A 559 16.04 36.57 40.40
CA LEU A 559 16.08 37.54 41.50
C LEU A 559 15.38 38.85 41.14
N MET A 560 15.51 39.34 39.90
CA MET A 560 14.80 40.54 39.43
C MET A 560 13.28 40.37 39.50
N GLU A 561 12.75 39.19 39.19
CA GLU A 561 11.32 38.88 39.33
C GLU A 561 10.92 38.90 40.81
N GLN A 562 11.66 38.22 41.68
CA GLN A 562 11.36 38.13 43.12
C GLN A 562 11.35 39.49 43.81
N LEU A 563 12.25 40.39 43.38
CA LEU A 563 12.33 41.78 43.86
C LEU A 563 11.36 42.72 43.12
N GLY A 564 10.65 42.22 42.11
CA GLY A 564 9.75 42.98 41.26
C GLY A 564 8.45 43.38 41.95
N VAL A 565 7.85 44.46 41.45
CA VAL A 565 6.52 44.91 41.87
C VAL A 565 5.47 44.35 40.90
N ALA A 566 4.34 43.91 41.45
CA ALA A 566 3.26 43.33 40.64
C ALA A 566 2.68 44.35 39.64
N GLY A 567 2.38 43.91 38.42
CA GLY A 567 1.81 44.73 37.35
C GLY A 567 2.82 45.61 36.61
N LYS A 568 4.12 45.48 36.89
CA LYS A 568 5.20 46.19 36.19
C LYS A 568 6.33 45.24 35.81
N VAL A 569 7.12 45.62 34.81
CA VAL A 569 8.30 44.85 34.38
C VAL A 569 9.54 45.42 35.07
N HIS A 570 10.25 44.57 35.82
CA HIS A 570 11.45 44.94 36.56
C HIS A 570 12.71 44.59 35.76
N LEU A 571 13.48 45.62 35.38
CA LEU A 571 14.66 45.46 34.54
C LEU A 571 15.95 45.66 35.33
N SER A 572 16.96 44.86 35.02
CA SER A 572 18.34 45.13 35.45
C SER A 572 18.97 46.31 34.69
N GLU A 573 20.02 46.91 35.24
CA GLU A 573 20.83 47.93 34.55
C GLU A 573 21.40 47.41 33.22
N ALA A 574 21.76 46.12 33.16
CA ALA A 574 22.26 45.51 31.93
C ALA A 574 21.23 45.56 30.81
N THR A 575 19.95 45.24 31.09
CA THR A 575 18.87 45.34 30.10
C THR A 575 18.58 46.78 29.71
N ASP A 576 18.59 47.71 30.66
CA ASP A 576 18.32 49.13 30.41
C ASP A 576 19.31 49.76 29.42
N LYS A 577 20.56 49.27 29.37
CA LYS A 577 21.57 49.71 28.38
C LYS A 577 21.22 49.35 26.93
N PHE A 578 20.37 48.36 26.71
CA PHE A 578 19.91 47.94 25.38
C PHE A 578 18.59 48.62 24.98
N LEU A 579 18.01 49.44 25.85
CA LEU A 579 16.72 50.07 25.63
C LEU A 579 16.87 51.59 25.48
N ASP A 580 16.19 52.13 24.47
CA ASP A 580 16.11 53.57 24.23
C ASP A 580 15.07 54.22 25.17
N ASP A 581 14.91 55.55 25.09
CA ASP A 581 13.98 56.34 25.91
C ASP A 581 12.49 56.17 25.53
N ARG A 582 12.13 55.06 24.86
CA ARG A 582 10.77 54.78 24.36
C ARG A 582 9.77 54.35 25.43
N TYR A 583 10.25 54.02 26.62
CA TYR A 583 9.38 53.54 27.69
C TYR A 583 9.54 54.36 28.97
N LEU A 584 8.49 54.42 29.79
CA LEU A 584 8.52 55.11 31.08
C LEU A 584 9.36 54.33 32.07
N ARG A 585 10.33 55.03 32.69
CA ARG A 585 11.27 54.44 33.64
C ARG A 585 11.02 55.00 35.03
N GLU A 586 10.92 54.10 35.99
CA GLU A 586 10.84 54.38 37.42
C GLU A 586 12.03 53.74 38.15
N ASP A 587 12.39 54.31 39.29
CA ASP A 587 13.47 53.81 40.13
C ASP A 587 13.03 52.52 40.86
N GLY A 588 13.64 51.38 40.55
CA GLY A 588 13.33 50.08 41.15
C GLY A 588 13.95 49.88 42.52
N ARG A 589 13.60 50.74 43.49
CA ARG A 589 14.16 50.65 44.84
C ARG A 589 13.61 49.43 45.57
N VAL A 590 14.51 48.54 45.99
CA VAL A 590 14.17 47.35 46.78
C VAL A 590 13.83 47.74 48.22
N THR A 591 12.69 47.29 48.72
CA THR A 591 12.14 47.71 50.02
C THR A 591 12.79 47.02 51.23
N GLU A 592 13.58 45.95 51.07
CA GLU A 592 14.29 45.26 52.18
C GLU A 592 15.60 44.56 51.75
N ARG A 593 16.63 44.60 52.60
CA ARG A 593 17.92 43.91 52.42
C ARG A 593 17.79 42.41 52.68
N ILE A 594 17.85 41.59 51.63
CA ILE A 594 17.96 40.13 51.77
C ILE A 594 19.44 39.74 51.96
N GLY A 595 19.86 39.62 53.23
CA GLY A 595 21.03 38.83 53.66
C GLY A 595 22.44 39.25 53.21
N PRO A 596 23.51 38.78 53.88
CA PRO A 596 24.88 39.18 53.59
C PRO A 596 25.48 38.25 52.53
N SER A 597 25.38 38.60 51.22
CA SER A 597 26.35 38.19 50.16
C SER A 597 25.88 38.55 48.73
N VAL A 598 25.08 39.60 48.50
CA VAL A 598 24.80 40.07 47.13
C VAL A 598 25.29 41.50 47.00
N VAL A 599 26.24 41.69 46.09
CA VAL A 599 26.89 42.97 45.81
C VAL A 599 25.81 43.99 45.45
N ALA A 600 25.57 44.95 46.34
CA ALA A 600 24.49 45.93 46.25
C ALA A 600 24.53 46.79 44.96
N ASP A 601 25.67 46.82 44.27
CA ASP A 601 25.86 47.59 43.03
C ASP A 601 25.21 46.96 41.79
N GLN A 602 24.84 45.66 41.80
CA GLN A 602 24.12 45.04 40.67
C GLN A 602 22.58 45.06 40.82
N LEU A 603 22.07 45.60 41.93
CA LEU A 603 20.65 45.57 42.29
C LEU A 603 19.88 46.88 41.99
N LYS A 604 20.49 47.83 41.26
CA LYS A 604 19.80 49.04 40.78
C LYS A 604 18.96 48.67 39.55
N GLY A 605 17.75 48.18 39.80
CA GLY A 605 16.78 47.94 38.73
C GLY A 605 16.00 49.21 38.36
N LYS A 606 15.50 49.29 37.13
CA LYS A 606 14.49 50.27 36.70
C LYS A 606 13.17 49.53 36.46
N ILE A 607 12.06 50.14 36.85
CA ILE A 607 10.71 49.62 36.68
C ILE A 607 10.09 50.30 35.46
N PHE A 608 9.43 49.53 34.59
CA PHE A 608 8.82 50.07 33.37
C PHE A 608 7.29 49.96 33.36
N GLN A 609 6.64 50.99 32.81
CA GLN A 609 5.19 51.05 32.54
C GLN A 609 4.94 51.58 31.11
N MET A 610 3.96 51.04 30.39
CA MET A 610 3.65 51.46 29.01
C MET A 610 2.82 52.76 29.01
N PHE A 611 3.01 53.62 28.00
CA PHE A 611 2.02 54.65 27.63
C PHE A 611 0.78 53.94 27.02
N CYS A 612 -0.42 54.37 27.41
CA CYS A 612 -1.64 54.06 26.64
C CYS A 612 -1.60 54.75 25.28
#